data_AF-A0A1F4FZW3-F1
#
_entry.id   AF-A0A1F4FZW3-F1
#
_cell.length_a   1.000
_cell.length_b   1.000
_cell.length_c   1.000
_cell.angle_alpha   90.00
_cell.angle_beta   90.00
_cell.angle_gamma   90.00
#
_symmetry.space_group_name_H-M   'P 1'
#
loop_
_entity.id
_entity.type
_entity.pdbx_description
1 polymer ?
#
loop_
_entity_poly.entity_id
_entity_poly.type
_entity_poly.pdbx_seq_one_letter_code
_entity_poly.pdbx_strand_id
1 'polypeptide(L)'
;MEAFDVAEGESEVALAFRWRGAPSYERVSAFARGITLALKRTLEQRRPVFLVLDGDVAQTVGAILKEDWKLGSEVLVLDGIALRDFDYIDLGRIRMPSRTVPVTIKSLVFSQDPRVPHRHPQPHPHEHEHGHHHHHG
;
A
#
# COMPACT_ATOMS: atom_id res chain seq x y z
N MET A 1 8.39 11.52 -3.74
CA MET A 1 7.74 10.31 -3.21
C MET A 1 8.62 9.18 -3.68
N GLU A 2 9.48 8.65 -2.81
CA GLU A 2 10.25 7.46 -3.17
C GLU A 2 9.25 6.30 -3.19
N ALA A 3 9.00 5.76 -4.38
CA ALA A 3 8.36 4.47 -4.48
C ALA A 3 9.29 3.48 -3.77
N PHE A 4 8.73 2.60 -2.95
CA PHE A 4 9.47 1.42 -2.54
C PHE A 4 9.89 0.70 -3.83
N ASP A 5 11.19 0.62 -4.11
CA ASP A 5 11.73 -0.02 -5.31
C ASP A 5 11.51 -1.54 -5.24
N VAL A 6 10.27 -1.95 -5.49
CA VAL A 6 9.90 -3.34 -5.69
C VAL A 6 10.05 -3.63 -7.18
N ALA A 7 11.07 -4.42 -7.52
CA ALA A 7 11.19 -4.97 -8.86
C ALA A 7 10.09 -6.00 -9.11
N GLU A 8 9.32 -5.79 -10.18
CA GLU A 8 8.30 -6.73 -10.63
C GLU A 8 8.90 -8.13 -10.84
N GLY A 9 8.21 -9.16 -10.36
CA GLY A 9 8.70 -10.54 -10.45
C GLY A 9 9.77 -10.94 -9.42
N GLU A 10 10.23 -10.07 -8.51
CA GLU A 10 11.28 -10.44 -7.53
C GLU A 10 10.76 -10.72 -6.12
N SER A 11 9.71 -10.03 -5.68
CA SER A 11 9.08 -10.22 -4.37
C SER A 11 7.61 -10.57 -4.51
N GLU A 12 7.01 -11.22 -3.51
CA GLU A 12 5.56 -11.38 -3.44
C GLU A 12 4.96 -10.08 -2.90
N VAL A 13 4.11 -9.43 -3.69
CA VAL A 13 3.44 -8.19 -3.31
C VAL A 13 1.96 -8.28 -3.62
N ALA A 14 1.16 -7.65 -2.77
CA ALA A 14 -0.25 -7.40 -3.03
C ALA A 14 -0.41 -6.01 -3.65
N LEU A 15 -1.10 -5.94 -4.79
CA LEU A 15 -1.45 -4.67 -5.41
C LEU A 15 -2.79 -4.19 -4.87
N ALA A 16 -2.79 -3.04 -4.19
CA ALA A 16 -3.99 -2.43 -3.63
C ALA A 16 -4.50 -1.29 -4.53
N PHE A 17 -5.78 -1.31 -4.88
CA PHE A 17 -6.40 -0.28 -5.71
C PHE A 17 -7.68 0.26 -5.09
N ARG A 18 -7.90 1.56 -5.32
CA ARG A 18 -9.19 2.18 -5.06
C ARG A 18 -10.05 2.16 -6.31
N TRP A 19 -11.20 1.50 -6.25
CA TRP A 19 -12.18 1.49 -7.32
C TRP A 19 -13.07 2.74 -7.25
N ARG A 20 -13.27 3.41 -8.38
CA ARG A 20 -14.08 4.64 -8.44
C ARG A 20 -15.12 4.57 -9.53
N GLY A 21 -16.37 4.87 -9.20
CA GLY A 21 -17.48 4.86 -10.16
C GLY A 21 -18.02 3.45 -10.45
N ALA A 22 -18.99 3.37 -11.37
CA ALA A 22 -19.71 2.13 -11.64
C ALA A 22 -18.83 1.05 -12.31
N PRO A 23 -18.97 -0.23 -11.92
CA PRO A 23 -18.17 -1.32 -12.45
C PRO A 23 -18.78 -1.93 -13.73
N SER A 24 -18.78 -1.18 -14.84
CA SER A 24 -19.17 -1.77 -16.13
C SER A 24 -18.17 -2.84 -16.60
N TYR A 25 -18.64 -3.84 -17.34
CA TYR A 25 -17.78 -4.91 -17.87
C TYR A 25 -16.54 -4.36 -18.61
N GLU A 26 -16.72 -3.35 -19.46
CA GLU A 26 -15.64 -2.70 -20.19
C GLU A 26 -14.54 -2.18 -19.25
N ARG A 27 -14.92 -1.54 -18.14
CA ARG A 27 -13.97 -0.99 -17.18
C ARG A 27 -13.25 -2.08 -16.40
N VAL A 28 -13.97 -3.10 -15.96
CA VAL A 28 -13.39 -4.23 -15.21
C VAL A 28 -12.45 -5.03 -16.11
N SER A 29 -12.82 -5.25 -17.38
CA SER A 29 -11.98 -5.91 -18.38
C SER A 29 -10.73 -5.09 -18.72
N ALA A 30 -10.87 -3.77 -18.90
CA ALA A 30 -9.74 -2.87 -19.10
C ALA A 30 -8.79 -2.85 -17.89
N PHE A 31 -9.33 -2.89 -16.66
CA PHE A 31 -8.53 -3.02 -15.44
C PHE A 31 -7.76 -4.35 -15.41
N ALA A 32 -8.44 -5.47 -15.65
CA ALA A 32 -7.82 -6.79 -15.72
C ALA A 32 -6.71 -6.84 -16.78
N ARG A 33 -6.94 -6.26 -17.97
CA ARG A 33 -5.91 -6.07 -19.00
C ARG A 33 -4.71 -5.28 -18.50
N GLY A 34 -4.95 -4.20 -17.75
CA GLY A 34 -3.89 -3.40 -17.16
C GLY A 34 -2.99 -4.22 -16.24
N ILE A 35 -3.60 -5.06 -15.38
CA ILE A 35 -2.87 -5.96 -14.48
C ILE A 35 -1.98 -6.93 -15.26
N THR A 36 -2.48 -7.55 -16.32
CA THR A 36 -1.70 -8.54 -17.10
C THR A 36 -0.54 -7.90 -17.86
N LEU A 37 -0.70 -6.67 -18.32
CA LEU A 37 0.36 -5.91 -18.97
C LEU A 37 1.43 -5.44 -17.97
N ALA A 38 1.04 -5.14 -16.74
CA ALA A 38 1.95 -4.67 -15.69
C ALA A 38 2.75 -5.79 -15.03
N LEU A 39 2.20 -7.00 -14.91
CA LEU A 39 2.80 -8.12 -14.17
C LEU A 39 3.42 -9.20 -15.07
N LYS A 40 4.05 -8.81 -16.18
CA LYS A 40 4.54 -9.78 -17.18
C LYS A 40 5.51 -10.81 -16.59
N ARG A 41 6.54 -10.40 -15.83
CA ARG A 41 7.54 -11.32 -15.29
C ARG A 41 6.92 -12.26 -14.25
N THR A 42 6.04 -11.76 -13.40
CA THR A 42 5.28 -12.51 -12.40
C THR A 42 4.44 -13.60 -13.08
N LEU A 43 3.74 -13.25 -14.16
CA LEU A 43 2.92 -14.19 -14.93
C LEU A 43 3.77 -15.22 -15.70
N GLU A 44 4.86 -14.80 -16.34
CA GLU A 44 5.81 -15.70 -17.03
C GLU A 44 6.40 -16.74 -16.07
N GLN A 45 6.70 -16.32 -14.84
CA GLN A 45 7.20 -17.19 -13.77
C GLN A 45 6.10 -17.99 -13.05
N ARG A 46 4.82 -17.84 -13.45
CA ARG A 46 3.64 -18.45 -12.81
C ARG A 46 3.52 -18.17 -11.30
N ARG A 47 4.01 -17.00 -10.87
CA ARG A 47 3.89 -16.56 -9.48
C ARG A 47 2.46 -16.11 -9.20
N PRO A 48 1.95 -16.27 -7.97
CA PRO A 48 0.60 -15.88 -7.61
C PRO A 48 0.41 -14.36 -7.74
N VAL A 49 -0.80 -13.96 -8.13
CA VAL A 49 -1.21 -12.56 -8.22
C VAL A 49 -2.19 -12.26 -7.08
N PHE A 50 -1.84 -11.28 -6.25
CA PHE A 50 -2.66 -10.82 -5.13
C PHE A 50 -3.16 -9.41 -5.44
N LEU A 51 -4.48 -9.25 -5.52
CA LEU A 51 -5.15 -7.97 -5.74
C LEU A 51 -6.05 -7.65 -4.54
N VAL A 52 -5.98 -6.41 -4.08
CA VAL A 52 -6.82 -5.89 -2.99
C VAL A 52 -7.57 -4.68 -3.51
N LEU A 53 -8.88 -4.68 -3.36
CA LEU A 53 -9.79 -3.67 -3.88
C LEU A 53 -10.64 -3.15 -2.72
N ASP A 54 -10.89 -1.84 -2.68
CA ASP A 54 -11.88 -1.27 -1.75
C ASP A 54 -13.32 -1.38 -2.27
N GLY A 55 -13.49 -1.63 -3.58
CA GLY A 55 -14.78 -1.82 -4.23
C GLY A 55 -15.17 -3.28 -4.40
N ASP A 56 -16.48 -3.53 -4.45
CA ASP A 56 -17.11 -4.84 -4.62
C ASP A 56 -17.07 -5.33 -6.09
N VAL A 57 -15.87 -5.64 -6.56
CA VAL A 57 -15.64 -6.11 -7.95
C VAL A 57 -14.69 -7.33 -8.02
N ALA A 58 -14.29 -7.90 -6.88
CA ALA A 58 -13.25 -8.92 -6.85
C ALA A 58 -13.63 -10.16 -7.64
N GLN A 59 -14.87 -10.63 -7.49
CA GLN A 59 -15.36 -11.80 -8.21
C GLN A 59 -15.31 -11.59 -9.73
N THR A 60 -15.75 -10.43 -10.24
CA THR A 60 -15.74 -10.14 -11.68
C THR A 60 -14.32 -9.99 -12.21
N VAL A 61 -13.43 -9.31 -11.49
CA VAL A 61 -12.00 -9.21 -11.87
C VAL A 61 -11.36 -10.59 -11.93
N GLY A 62 -11.56 -11.41 -10.88
CA GLY A 62 -11.01 -12.76 -10.81
C GLY A 62 -11.51 -13.67 -11.94
N ALA A 63 -12.82 -13.61 -12.23
CA ALA A 63 -13.43 -14.34 -13.33
C ALA A 63 -12.84 -13.92 -14.68
N ILE A 64 -12.73 -12.62 -14.97
CA ILE A 64 -12.12 -12.15 -16.23
C ILE A 64 -10.66 -12.63 -16.34
N LEU A 65 -9.86 -12.50 -15.28
CA LEU A 65 -8.47 -12.93 -15.30
C LEU A 65 -8.32 -14.45 -15.55
N LYS A 66 -9.12 -15.29 -14.88
CA LYS A 66 -9.01 -16.75 -14.99
C LYS A 66 -9.76 -17.34 -16.19
N GLU A 67 -10.94 -16.82 -16.51
CA GLU A 67 -11.85 -17.40 -17.50
C GLU A 67 -11.73 -16.74 -18.87
N ASP A 68 -11.69 -15.41 -18.95
CA ASP A 68 -11.59 -14.71 -20.24
C ASP A 68 -10.14 -14.68 -20.72
N TRP A 69 -9.21 -14.35 -19.81
CA TRP A 69 -7.79 -14.16 -20.11
C TRP A 69 -6.94 -15.41 -19.88
N LYS A 70 -7.53 -16.48 -19.31
CA LYS A 70 -6.90 -17.79 -19.10
C LYS A 70 -5.55 -17.70 -18.37
N LEU A 71 -5.45 -16.85 -17.35
CA LEU A 71 -4.20 -16.70 -16.59
C LEU A 71 -3.78 -18.04 -15.96
N GLY A 72 -2.53 -18.43 -16.25
CA GLY A 72 -1.90 -19.63 -15.71
C GLY A 72 -1.47 -19.49 -14.25
N SER A 73 -1.24 -18.27 -13.77
CA SER A 73 -0.97 -18.00 -12.36
C SER A 73 -2.21 -18.23 -11.50
N GLU A 74 -1.97 -18.57 -10.23
CA GLU A 74 -2.99 -18.45 -9.19
C GLU A 74 -3.34 -16.98 -8.98
N VAL A 75 -4.63 -16.70 -8.75
CA VAL A 75 -5.14 -15.33 -8.57
C VAL A 75 -6.01 -15.29 -7.32
N LEU A 76 -5.69 -14.38 -6.41
CA LEU A 76 -6.55 -14.05 -5.27
C LEU A 76 -6.89 -12.56 -5.35
N VAL A 77 -8.19 -12.28 -5.46
CA VAL A 77 -8.73 -10.92 -5.45
C VAL A 77 -9.59 -10.77 -4.21
N LEU A 78 -9.31 -9.75 -3.39
CA LEU A 78 -10.08 -9.39 -2.21
C LEU A 78 -10.75 -8.04 -2.44
N ASP A 79 -12.01 -7.89 -2.05
CA ASP A 79 -12.77 -6.65 -2.07
C ASP A 79 -13.06 -6.13 -0.65
N GLY A 80 -13.55 -4.88 -0.56
CA GLY A 80 -13.94 -4.24 0.69
C GLY A 80 -12.78 -3.89 1.62
N ILE A 81 -11.53 -3.93 1.14
CA ILE A 81 -10.34 -3.62 1.94
C ILE A 81 -9.64 -2.39 1.37
N ALA A 82 -9.56 -1.33 2.16
CA ALA A 82 -8.78 -0.14 1.85
C ALA A 82 -7.45 -0.16 2.61
N LEU A 83 -6.35 -0.29 1.88
CA LEU A 83 -4.99 -0.16 2.42
C LEU A 83 -4.45 1.25 2.19
N ARG A 84 -3.57 1.69 3.09
CA ARG A 84 -2.82 2.94 3.06
C ARG A 84 -1.34 2.64 2.85
N ASP A 85 -0.56 3.68 2.58
CA ASP A 85 0.89 3.56 2.58
C ASP A 85 1.36 3.05 3.96
N PHE A 86 2.37 2.17 3.93
CA PHE A 86 2.93 1.50 5.12
C PHE A 86 1.98 0.53 5.85
N ASP A 87 0.87 0.13 5.22
CA ASP A 87 0.10 -1.03 5.67
C ASP A 87 0.72 -2.34 5.15
N TYR A 88 0.87 -3.30 6.06
CA TYR A 88 1.17 -4.68 5.73
C TYR A 88 -0.11 -5.51 5.84
N ILE A 89 -0.29 -6.46 4.92
CA ILE A 89 -1.45 -7.34 4.90
C ILE A 89 -0.99 -8.80 4.97
N ASP A 90 -1.49 -9.51 5.98
CA ASP A 90 -1.27 -10.95 6.13
C ASP A 90 -2.54 -11.70 5.72
N LEU A 91 -2.37 -12.67 4.81
CA LEU A 91 -3.47 -13.45 4.26
C LEU A 91 -3.50 -14.86 4.86
N GLY A 92 -4.61 -15.19 5.52
CA GLY A 92 -4.86 -16.53 6.04
C GLY A 92 -5.26 -17.52 4.93
N ARG A 93 -5.48 -18.79 5.32
CA ARG A 93 -6.00 -19.80 4.40
C ARG A 93 -7.48 -19.54 4.09
N ILE A 94 -7.87 -19.74 2.83
CA ILE A 94 -9.28 -19.72 2.41
C ILE A 94 -10.11 -20.64 3.33
N ARG A 95 -11.26 -20.12 3.80
CA ARG A 95 -12.24 -20.84 4.60
C ARG A 95 -13.37 -21.31 3.70
N MET A 96 -13.65 -22.61 3.74
CA MET A 96 -14.74 -23.24 2.99
C MET A 96 -15.92 -23.53 3.94
N PRO A 97 -17.18 -23.44 3.46
CA PRO A 97 -17.59 -23.15 2.08
C PRO A 97 -17.75 -21.66 1.77
N SER A 98 -17.60 -20.78 2.76
CA SER A 98 -17.84 -19.32 2.61
C SER A 98 -16.92 -18.63 1.61
N ARG A 99 -15.80 -19.26 1.22
CA ARG A 99 -14.75 -18.69 0.35
C ARG A 99 -14.18 -17.38 0.89
N THR A 100 -14.16 -17.23 2.21
CA THR A 100 -13.59 -16.05 2.88
C THR A 100 -12.13 -16.26 3.22
N VAL A 101 -11.36 -15.18 3.24
CA VAL A 101 -9.95 -15.16 3.65
C VAL A 101 -9.83 -14.33 4.91
N PRO A 102 -9.35 -14.89 6.05
CA PRO A 102 -9.00 -14.09 7.22
C PRO A 102 -7.84 -13.18 6.87
N VAL A 103 -7.95 -11.90 7.20
CA VAL A 103 -6.93 -10.90 6.92
C VAL A 103 -6.52 -10.21 8.21
N THR A 104 -5.21 -10.00 8.39
CA THR A 104 -4.68 -9.06 9.39
C THR A 104 -4.04 -7.89 8.68
N ILE A 105 -4.33 -6.68 9.14
CA ILE A 105 -3.71 -5.45 8.63
C ILE A 105 -2.87 -4.86 9.76
N LYS A 106 -1.58 -4.62 9.47
CA LYS A 106 -0.65 -3.97 10.38
C LYS A 106 -0.17 -2.67 9.78
N SER A 107 -0.54 -1.56 10.41
CA SER A 107 -0.13 -0.22 9.99
C SER A 107 1.12 0.22 10.75
N LEU A 108 2.13 0.72 10.03
CA LEU A 108 3.20 1.47 10.65
C LEU A 108 2.82 2.95 10.74
N VAL A 109 2.87 3.51 11.94
CA VAL A 109 2.59 4.92 12.19
C VAL A 109 3.88 5.59 12.67
N PHE A 110 4.28 6.65 11.98
CA PHE A 110 5.45 7.44 12.34
C PHE A 110 5.01 8.74 13.01
N SER A 111 5.47 8.99 14.23
CA SER A 111 5.13 10.20 15.00
C SER A 111 5.85 11.47 14.50
N GLN A 112 6.84 11.31 13.63
CA GLN A 112 7.65 12.38 13.03
C GLN A 112 7.91 12.00 11.58
N ASP A 113 7.94 12.98 10.67
CA ASP A 113 8.37 12.76 9.30
C ASP A 113 9.86 12.35 9.32
N PRO A 114 10.24 11.13 8.89
CA PRO A 114 11.63 10.65 8.93
C PRO A 114 12.58 11.47 8.05
N ARG A 115 12.04 12.40 7.24
CA ARG A 115 12.81 13.31 6.38
C ARG A 115 13.06 14.67 7.01
N VAL A 116 12.51 14.94 8.20
CA VAL A 116 12.76 16.20 8.93
C VAL A 116 13.94 15.96 9.88
N PRO A 117 15.10 16.63 9.68
CA PRO A 117 16.22 16.49 10.58
C PRO A 117 15.81 16.91 11.99
N HIS A 118 16.08 16.05 12.98
CA HIS A 118 15.94 16.41 14.38
C HIS A 118 16.81 17.63 14.67
N ARG A 119 16.19 18.81 14.74
CA ARG A 119 16.88 20.02 15.19
C ARG A 119 17.08 19.87 16.70
N HIS A 120 18.29 19.47 17.10
CA HIS A 120 18.69 19.53 18.50
C HIS A 120 18.47 20.97 19.00
N PRO A 121 17.80 21.20 20.15
CA PRO A 121 17.71 22.52 20.74
C PRO A 121 19.12 22.97 21.12
N GLN A 122 19.60 24.08 20.54
CA GLN A 122 20.83 24.72 20.99
C GLN A 122 20.62 25.27 22.42
N PRO A 123 21.58 25.10 23.34
CA PRO A 123 21.51 25.75 24.64
C PRO A 123 21.68 27.27 24.46
N HIS A 124 20.74 28.04 25.02
CA HIS A 124 20.81 29.50 25.04
C HIS A 124 22.04 29.98 25.85
N PRO A 125 22.82 30.97 25.38
CA PRO A 125 23.88 31.56 26.18
C PRO A 125 23.31 32.55 27.19
N HIS A 126 23.82 32.46 28.42
CA HIS A 126 23.60 33.43 29.49
C HIS A 126 24.28 34.76 29.14
N GLU A 127 23.49 35.85 29.06
CA GLU A 127 24.05 37.21 29.00
C GLU A 127 24.43 37.69 30.41
N HIS A 128 25.72 37.96 30.59
CA HIS A 128 26.28 38.69 31.72
C HIS A 128 26.12 40.19 31.45
N GLU A 129 25.33 40.89 32.27
CA GLU A 129 25.26 42.35 32.23
C GLU A 129 26.07 42.95 33.40
N HIS A 130 27.21 43.54 33.07
CA HIS A 130 28.05 44.31 33.98
C HIS A 130 27.71 45.81 33.88
N GLY A 131 27.26 46.38 35.00
CA GLY A 131 27.62 47.73 35.47
C GLY A 131 26.87 48.92 34.89
N HIS A 132 26.31 49.77 35.75
CA HIS A 132 26.89 51.10 36.01
C HIS A 132 26.28 51.76 37.26
N HIS A 133 27.16 52.31 38.08
CA HIS A 133 26.90 53.14 39.26
C HIS A 133 26.21 54.45 38.90
N HIS A 134 25.32 54.96 39.76
CA HIS A 134 25.26 56.40 40.06
C HIS A 134 24.89 56.65 41.54
N HIS A 135 25.56 57.67 42.08
CA HIS A 135 25.64 58.11 43.47
C HIS A 135 24.85 59.42 43.66
N HIS A 136 24.71 59.82 44.94
CA HIS A 136 24.15 61.06 45.52
C HIS A 136 22.63 61.02 45.83
N GLY A 137 22.17 61.41 47.01
CA GLY A 137 22.81 61.96 48.22
C GLY A 137 21.76 62.10 49.31
#